data_AF-A0A7X3ABT2-F1
#
_entry.id   AF-A0A7X3ABT2-F1
#
_cell.length_a   1.000
_cell.length_b   1.000
_cell.length_c   1.000
_cell.angle_alpha   90.00
_cell.angle_beta   90.00
_cell.angle_gamma   90.00
#
_symmetry.space_group_name_H-M   'P 1'
#
loop_
_entity.id
_entity.type
_entity.pdbx_description
1 polymer ?
#
loop_
_entity_poly.entity_id
_entity_poly.type
_entity_poly.pdbx_seq_one_letter_code
_entity_poly.pdbx_strand_id
1 'polypeptide(L)'
;MSTEYVALSFFKTNKIDYYYKKPIITFPCPDCGKEAKMNAFEATWSCNACFARGTLVSLIKLTTSSHSGKLTESIYNPGKEILDIRRLLQEVKRSSSERNQKLIEKAYNKTNALYSYLKTEPE
;
A
#
# COMPACT_ATOMS: atom_id res chain seq x y z
N MET A 1 26.90 -1.20 0.32
CA MET A 1 25.48 -1.34 -0.06
C MET A 1 24.63 -1.13 1.19
N SER A 2 23.63 -0.25 1.16
CA SER A 2 22.77 -0.01 2.33
C SER A 2 21.71 -1.10 2.46
N THR A 3 21.37 -1.49 3.69
CA THR A 3 20.31 -2.46 4.01
C THR A 3 18.96 -2.06 3.39
N GLU A 4 18.68 -0.75 3.34
CA GLU A 4 17.51 -0.15 2.69
C GLU A 4 17.40 -0.56 1.21
N TYR A 5 18.50 -0.48 0.47
CA TYR A 5 18.51 -0.81 -0.95
C TYR A 5 18.27 -2.30 -1.19
N VAL A 6 18.81 -3.16 -0.32
CA VAL A 6 18.61 -4.62 -0.39
C VAL A 6 17.15 -4.97 -0.12
N ALA A 7 16.54 -4.37 0.91
CA ALA A 7 15.13 -4.57 1.22
C ALA A 7 14.22 -4.15 0.06
N LEU A 8 14.39 -2.93 -0.46
CA LEU A 8 13.57 -2.44 -1.59
C LEU A 8 13.76 -3.27 -2.87
N SER A 9 14.99 -3.68 -3.16
CA SER A 9 15.29 -4.55 -4.31
C SER A 9 14.61 -5.90 -4.20
N PHE A 10 14.52 -6.48 -3.00
CA PHE A 10 13.79 -7.74 -2.77
C PHE A 10 12.31 -7.61 -3.14
N PHE A 11 11.60 -6.61 -2.62
CA PHE A 11 10.17 -6.43 -2.92
C PHE A 11 9.92 -6.21 -4.41
N LYS A 12 10.77 -5.39 -5.06
CA LYS A 12 10.67 -5.13 -6.50
C LYS A 12 10.93 -6.40 -7.34
N THR A 13 11.94 -7.18 -6.99
CA THR A 13 12.32 -8.40 -7.74
C THR A 13 11.26 -9.48 -7.65
N ASN A 14 10.66 -9.65 -6.47
CA ASN A 14 9.61 -10.64 -6.23
C ASN A 14 8.21 -10.14 -6.60
N LYS A 15 8.09 -8.93 -7.17
CA LYS A 15 6.81 -8.29 -7.53
C LYS A 15 5.81 -8.30 -6.36
N ILE A 16 6.31 -8.07 -5.15
CA ILE A 16 5.48 -7.92 -3.96
C ILE A 16 5.03 -6.47 -3.90
N ASP A 17 3.73 -6.23 -3.77
CA ASP A 17 3.21 -4.87 -3.59
C ASP A 17 3.72 -4.30 -2.27
N TYR A 18 4.21 -3.05 -2.31
CA TYR A 18 4.72 -2.37 -1.12
C TYR A 18 4.53 -0.86 -1.19
N TYR A 19 4.41 -0.26 -0.01
CA TYR A 19 4.43 1.18 0.20
C TYR A 19 5.61 1.58 1.08
N TYR A 20 6.51 2.41 0.56
CA TYR A 20 7.67 2.88 1.29
C TYR A 20 7.48 4.31 1.81
N LYS A 21 7.47 4.46 3.13
CA LYS A 21 7.50 5.73 3.86
C LYS A 21 8.63 5.67 4.88
N LYS A 22 9.80 6.15 4.47
CA LYS A 22 11.06 6.05 5.22
C LYS A 22 10.87 6.28 6.74
N PRO A 23 11.36 5.38 7.62
CA PRO A 23 12.12 4.16 7.32
C PRO A 23 11.27 2.90 7.11
N ILE A 24 9.94 3.03 7.01
CA ILE A 24 9.01 1.89 7.03
C ILE A 24 8.59 1.47 5.63
N ILE A 25 8.67 0.17 5.36
CA ILE A 25 8.09 -0.51 4.21
C ILE A 25 6.84 -1.25 4.69
N THR A 26 5.68 -0.93 4.11
CA THR A 26 4.43 -1.67 4.35
C THR A 26 4.19 -2.62 3.19
N PHE A 27 3.89 -3.88 3.46
CA PHE A 27 3.77 -4.95 2.47
C PHE A 27 2.75 -6.00 2.95
N PRO A 28 2.19 -6.87 2.07
CA PRO A 28 1.27 -7.91 2.51
C PRO A 28 2.03 -9.06 3.17
N CYS A 29 1.56 -9.50 4.33
CA CYS A 29 2.18 -10.57 5.10
C CYS A 29 2.14 -11.88 4.32
N PRO A 30 3.27 -12.62 4.21
CA PRO A 30 3.28 -13.91 3.51
C PRO A 30 2.45 -15.00 4.20
N ASP A 31 2.21 -14.89 5.51
CA ASP A 31 1.48 -15.91 6.28
C ASP A 31 -0.04 -15.66 6.29
N CYS A 32 -0.47 -14.40 6.44
CA CYS A 32 -1.89 -14.07 6.62
C CYS A 32 -2.46 -13.09 5.59
N GLY A 33 -1.66 -12.62 4.64
CA GLY A 33 -2.06 -11.65 3.61
C GLY A 33 -2.19 -10.20 4.08
N LYS A 34 -2.46 -9.98 5.37
CA LYS A 34 -2.68 -8.64 5.95
C LYS A 34 -1.43 -7.78 6.00
N GLU A 35 -1.60 -6.47 6.23
CA GLU A 35 -0.48 -5.53 6.29
C GLU A 35 0.59 -5.92 7.34
N ALA A 36 1.83 -5.95 6.86
CA ALA A 36 3.03 -6.09 7.66
C ALA A 36 3.93 -4.86 7.44
N LYS A 37 4.70 -4.50 8.47
CA LYS A 37 5.62 -3.36 8.45
C LYS A 37 7.06 -3.87 8.61
N MET A 38 7.97 -3.34 7.80
CA MET A 38 9.42 -3.59 7.87
C MET A 38 10.18 -2.28 8.08
N ASN A 39 11.12 -2.26 9.01
CA ASN A 39 12.12 -1.21 9.11
C ASN A 39 13.23 -1.46 8.07
N ALA A 40 13.35 -0.57 7.09
CA ALA A 40 14.28 -0.72 5.97
C ALA A 40 15.76 -0.66 6.40
N PHE A 41 16.07 -0.03 7.52
CA PHE A 41 17.46 0.07 8.01
C PHE A 41 17.91 -1.17 8.77
N GLU A 42 17.01 -1.73 9.57
CA GLU A 42 17.27 -2.91 10.39
C GLU A 42 16.93 -4.21 9.65
N ALA A 43 16.21 -4.11 8.53
CA ALA A 43 15.64 -5.26 7.81
C ALA A 43 14.79 -6.16 8.71
N THR A 44 14.19 -5.62 9.77
CA THR A 44 13.27 -6.31 10.69
C THR A 44 11.84 -6.05 10.26
N TRP A 45 10.99 -7.06 10.31
CA TRP A 45 9.58 -6.95 9.96
C TRP A 45 8.69 -7.59 11.01
N SER A 46 7.44 -7.10 11.05
CA SER A 46 6.40 -7.63 11.92
C SER A 46 5.03 -7.45 11.28
N CYS A 47 4.14 -8.40 11.53
CA CYS A 47 2.73 -8.32 11.19
C CYS A 47 1.92 -8.25 12.48
N ASN A 48 1.10 -7.21 12.62
CA ASN A 48 0.27 -7.03 13.81
C ASN A 48 -0.94 -7.97 13.84
N ALA A 49 -1.29 -8.59 12.70
CA ALA A 49 -2.49 -9.41 12.61
C ALA A 49 -2.25 -10.89 12.96
N CYS A 50 -1.14 -11.48 12.52
CA CYS A 50 -0.76 -12.86 12.86
C CYS A 50 0.40 -12.93 13.86
N PHE A 51 0.92 -11.77 14.31
CA PHE A 51 2.07 -11.66 15.21
C PHE A 51 3.38 -12.26 14.67
N ALA A 52 3.42 -12.64 13.38
CA ALA A 52 4.63 -13.07 12.72
C ALA A 52 5.65 -11.93 12.67
N ARG A 53 6.92 -12.25 12.89
CA ARG A 53 8.02 -11.28 12.90
C ARG A 53 9.32 -11.96 12.52
N GLY A 54 10.26 -11.18 12.01
CA GLY A 54 11.59 -11.69 11.69
C GLY A 54 12.46 -10.67 10.97
N THR A 55 13.46 -11.17 10.25
CA THR A 55 14.34 -10.36 9.41
C THR A 55 14.04 -10.54 7.93
N LEU A 56 14.62 -9.73 7.06
CA LEU A 56 14.52 -9.90 5.61
C LEU A 56 14.94 -11.31 5.16
N VAL A 57 15.92 -11.93 5.81
CA VAL A 57 16.33 -13.31 5.52
C VAL A 57 15.20 -14.30 5.81
N SER A 58 14.50 -14.14 6.94
CA SER A 58 13.33 -14.97 7.24
C SER A 58 12.19 -14.72 6.25
N LEU A 59 12.00 -13.48 5.81
CA LEU A 59 10.98 -13.11 4.84
C LEU A 59 11.26 -13.76 3.48
N ILE A 60 12.51 -13.70 3.00
CA ILE A 60 12.96 -14.37 1.78
C ILE A 60 12.63 -15.86 1.84
N LYS A 61 13.00 -16.53 2.95
CA LYS A 61 12.70 -17.96 3.15
C LYS A 61 11.19 -18.21 3.03
N LEU A 62 10.37 -17.48 3.78
CA LEU A 62 8.91 -17.63 3.76
C LEU A 62 8.35 -17.48 2.35
N THR A 63 8.77 -16.45 1.60
CA THR A 63 8.30 -16.21 0.23
C THR A 63 8.76 -17.27 -0.78
N THR A 64 9.86 -17.98 -0.52
CA THR A 64 10.33 -19.08 -1.37
C THR A 64 9.73 -20.43 -1.01
N SER A 65 9.34 -20.63 0.26
CA SER A 65 8.78 -21.88 0.76
C SER A 65 7.25 -21.95 0.69
N SER A 66 6.55 -20.81 0.72
CA SER A 66 5.10 -20.80 0.53
C SER A 66 4.77 -20.98 -0.96
N HIS A 67 4.04 -22.05 -1.26
CA HIS A 67 3.42 -22.29 -2.56
C HIS A 67 2.39 -21.20 -2.81
N SER A 68 2.82 -20.07 -3.40
CA SER A 68 2.04 -19.10 -4.21
C SER A 68 0.52 -19.02 -3.98
N GLY A 69 0.06 -19.00 -2.73
CA GLY A 69 -1.21 -18.41 -2.38
C GLY A 69 -1.03 -16.94 -2.69
N LYS A 70 -1.53 -16.49 -3.85
CA LYS A 70 -1.45 -15.10 -4.32
C LYS A 70 -1.64 -14.21 -3.11
N LEU A 71 -0.65 -13.36 -2.80
CA LEU A 71 -0.82 -12.26 -1.86
C LEU A 71 -1.96 -11.42 -2.42
N THR A 72 -3.19 -11.70 -1.99
CA THR A 72 -4.42 -11.19 -2.63
C THR A 72 -4.80 -9.81 -2.13
N GLU A 73 -4.18 -9.35 -1.03
CA GLU A 73 -4.43 -8.02 -0.51
C GLU A 73 -3.44 -7.02 -1.14
N SER A 74 -4.00 -6.12 -1.95
CA SER A 74 -3.28 -4.98 -2.50
C SER A 74 -2.92 -4.01 -1.38
N ILE A 75 -1.64 -3.64 -1.31
CA ILE A 75 -1.21 -2.54 -0.44
C ILE A 75 -1.55 -1.23 -1.15
N TYR A 76 -2.48 -0.51 -0.55
CA TYR A 76 -2.90 0.79 -1.07
C TYR A 76 -1.90 1.86 -0.65
N ASN A 77 -1.35 2.58 -1.64
CA ASN A 77 -0.58 3.78 -1.38
C ASN A 77 -1.56 4.96 -1.38
N PRO A 78 -1.90 5.57 -0.24
CA PRO A 78 -2.97 6.57 -0.17
C PRO A 78 -2.78 7.74 -1.14
N GLY A 79 -1.53 8.15 -1.36
CA GLY A 79 -1.18 9.23 -2.27
C GLY A 79 -1.35 8.87 -3.75
N LYS A 80 -1.18 7.59 -4.12
CA LYS A 80 -1.49 7.11 -5.48
C LYS A 80 -2.98 6.89 -5.65
N GLU A 81 -3.63 6.25 -4.68
CA GLU A 81 -5.07 5.96 -4.74
C GLU A 81 -5.90 7.24 -4.91
N ILE A 82 -5.56 8.32 -4.17
CA ILE A 82 -6.30 9.57 -4.31
C ILE A 82 -6.13 10.18 -5.71
N LEU A 83 -4.97 10.04 -6.35
CA LEU A 83 -4.75 10.54 -7.71
C LEU A 83 -5.56 9.73 -8.73
N ASP A 84 -5.58 8.40 -8.58
CA ASP A 84 -6.34 7.52 -9.45
C ASP A 84 -7.85 7.73 -9.30
N ILE A 85 -8.36 7.87 -8.07
CA ILE A 85 -9.77 8.20 -7.81
C ILE A 85 -10.14 9.54 -8.45
N ARG A 86 -9.30 10.57 -8.30
CA ARG A 86 -9.52 11.88 -8.93
C ARG A 86 -9.61 11.78 -10.45
N ARG A 87 -8.71 11.01 -11.09
CA ARG A 87 -8.73 10.78 -12.54
C ARG A 87 -10.02 10.09 -12.97
N LEU A 88 -10.40 8.99 -12.30
CA LEU A 88 -11.62 8.24 -12.61
C LEU A 88 -12.87 9.12 -12.50
N LEU A 89 -12.98 9.93 -11.44
CA LEU A 89 -14.10 10.87 -11.29
C LEU A 89 -14.12 11.91 -12.41
N GLN A 90 -12.96 12.42 -12.85
CA GLN A 90 -12.90 13.34 -13.99
C GLN A 90 -13.31 12.68 -15.30
N GLU A 91 -12.89 11.44 -15.55
CA GLU A 91 -13.30 10.69 -16.74
C GLU A 91 -14.81 10.47 -16.77
N VAL A 92 -15.40 10.03 -15.66
CA VAL A 92 -16.86 9.84 -15.54
C VAL A 92 -17.60 11.18 -15.68
N LYS A 93 -17.04 12.28 -15.16
CA LYS A 93 -17.64 13.62 -15.30
C LYS A 93 -17.77 14.03 -16.77
N ARG A 94 -16.75 13.75 -17.59
CA ARG A 94 -16.72 14.10 -19.01
C ARG A 94 -17.77 13.36 -19.85
N SER A 95 -18.14 12.15 -19.44
CA SER A 95 -19.14 11.32 -20.14
C SER A 95 -20.55 11.40 -19.53
N SER A 96 -20.76 12.25 -18.53
CA SER A 96 -22.00 12.32 -17.76
C SER A 96 -22.90 13.51 -18.13
N SER A 97 -24.21 13.32 -17.97
CA SER A 97 -25.22 14.40 -18.05
C SER A 97 -24.98 15.48 -17.00
N GLU A 98 -25.45 16.70 -17.27
CA GLU A 98 -25.25 17.87 -16.39
C GLU A 98 -25.76 17.63 -14.94
N ARG A 99 -26.86 16.89 -14.78
CA ARG A 99 -27.38 16.45 -13.47
C ARG A 99 -26.38 15.57 -12.73
N ASN A 100 -25.74 14.63 -13.42
CA ASN A 100 -24.78 13.70 -12.84
C ASN A 100 -23.43 14.38 -12.57
N GLN A 101 -23.04 15.38 -13.36
CA GLN A 101 -21.82 16.15 -13.12
C GLN A 101 -21.82 16.83 -11.74
N LYS A 102 -22.95 17.35 -11.27
CA LYS A 102 -23.06 17.93 -9.91
C LYS A 102 -22.85 16.89 -8.81
N LEU A 103 -23.34 15.66 -9.00
CA LEU A 103 -23.13 14.55 -8.06
C LEU A 103 -21.67 14.11 -8.03
N ILE A 104 -21.02 14.05 -9.20
CA ILE A 104 -19.60 13.70 -9.34
C ILE A 104 -18.71 14.77 -8.72
N GLU A 105 -19.02 16.04 -8.92
CA GLU A 105 -18.32 17.16 -8.27
C GLU A 105 -18.43 17.07 -6.74
N LYS A 106 -19.62 16.76 -6.24
CA LYS A 106 -19.85 16.55 -4.80
C LYS A 106 -19.04 15.37 -4.27
N ALA A 107 -18.96 14.27 -5.02
CA ALA A 107 -18.13 13.12 -4.65
C ALA A 107 -16.64 13.49 -4.62
N TYR A 108 -16.15 14.18 -5.65
CA TYR A 108 -14.76 14.67 -5.73
C TYR A 108 -14.38 15.53 -4.52
N ASN A 109 -15.23 16.49 -4.16
CA ASN A 109 -14.99 17.37 -3.02
C ASN A 109 -15.00 16.61 -1.69
N LYS A 110 -15.93 15.66 -1.50
CA LYS A 110 -15.97 14.82 -0.30
C LYS A 110 -14.72 13.93 -0.17
N THR A 111 -14.27 13.32 -1.26
CA THR A 111 -13.06 12.48 -1.28
C THR A 111 -11.82 13.32 -0.91
N ASN A 112 -11.71 14.54 -1.45
CA ASN A 112 -10.60 15.43 -1.11
C ASN A 112 -10.62 15.90 0.35
N ALA A 113 -11.80 16.23 0.86
CA ALA A 113 -11.96 16.61 2.26
C ALA A 113 -11.57 15.46 3.19
N LEU A 114 -12.04 14.24 2.90
CA LEU A 114 -11.70 13.04 3.67
C LEU A 114 -10.21 12.74 3.62
N TYR A 115 -9.59 12.77 2.44
CA TYR A 115 -8.14 12.56 2.31
C TYR A 115 -7.33 13.60 3.08
N SER A 116 -7.76 14.87 3.05
CA SER A 116 -7.09 15.94 3.79
C SER A 116 -7.21 15.73 5.29
N TYR A 117 -8.40 15.36 5.78
CA TYR A 117 -8.66 15.03 7.18
C TYR A 117 -7.77 13.88 7.67
N LEU A 118 -7.74 12.77 6.94
CA LEU A 118 -6.93 11.59 7.28
C LEU A 118 -5.42 11.85 7.21
N LYS A 119 -4.98 12.84 6.41
CA LYS A 119 -3.56 13.25 6.35
C LYS A 119 -3.15 14.09 7.56
N THR A 120 -4.10 14.79 8.19
CA THR A 120 -3.84 15.67 9.35
C THR A 120 -3.94 14.96 10.69
N GLU A 121 -4.58 13.79 10.78
CA GLU A 121 -4.52 12.96 11.98
C GLU A 121 -3.13 12.29 12.08
N PRO A 122 -2.37 12.52 13.17
CA PRO A 122 -1.18 11.73 13.45
C PRO A 122 -1.61 10.33 13.90
N GLU A 123 -1.15 9.29 13.19
CA GLU A 123 -1.14 7.89 13.67
C GLU A 123 -0.31 7.72 14.95
#